data_AF-A0A3G2T7G1-F1
#
_entry.id   AF-A0A3G2T7G1-F1
#
_cell.length_a   1.000
_cell.length_b   1.000
_cell.length_c   1.000
_cell.angle_alpha   90.00
_cell.angle_beta   90.00
_cell.angle_gamma   90.00
#
_symmetry.space_group_name_H-M   'P 1'
#
loop_
_entity.id
_entity.type
_entity.pdbx_description
1 polymer ?
#
loop_
_entity_poly.entity_id
_entity_poly.type
_entity_poly.pdbx_seq_one_letter_code
_entity_poly.pdbx_strand_id
1 'polypeptide(L)' 'MNKAYKISFTLTAIGSILYFMINELKADGIQIDSGVSIILAIVVALLLFFIWLYFRSEDKKVKQK' A
#
# COMPACT_ATOMS: atom_id res chain seq x y z
N MET A 1 10.17 -8.38 -15.70
CA MET A 1 8.77 -7.97 -15.42
C MET A 1 8.58 -6.54 -15.91
N ASN A 2 7.54 -6.29 -16.72
CA ASN A 2 7.25 -4.97 -17.27
C ASN A 2 6.88 -3.97 -16.14
N LYS A 3 7.23 -2.69 -16.27
CA LYS A 3 7.02 -1.66 -15.23
C LYS A 3 5.54 -1.52 -14.86
N ALA A 4 4.66 -1.56 -15.87
CA ALA A 4 3.22 -1.55 -15.67
C ALA A 4 2.72 -2.75 -14.85
N TYR A 5 3.25 -3.95 -15.10
CA TYR A 5 2.85 -5.16 -14.37
C TYR A 5 3.26 -5.09 -12.89
N LYS A 6 4.44 -4.56 -12.58
CA LYS A 6 4.87 -4.33 -11.20
C LYS A 6 3.93 -3.34 -10.48
N ILE A 7 3.57 -2.24 -11.14
CA ILE A 7 2.66 -1.24 -10.56
C ILE A 7 1.28 -1.85 -10.30
N SER A 8 0.70 -2.55 -11.28
CA SER A 8 -0.60 -3.20 -11.13
C SER A 8 -0.58 -4.26 -10.02
N PHE A 9 0.45 -5.10 -9.96
CA PHE A 9 0.61 -6.09 -8.90
C PHE A 9 0.67 -5.44 -7.52
N THR A 10 1.45 -4.39 -7.37
CA THR A 10 1.58 -3.67 -6.10
C THR A 10 0.26 -2.99 -5.70
N LEU A 11 -0.47 -2.39 -6.64
CA LEU A 11 -1.80 -1.81 -6.39
C LEU A 11 -2.80 -2.87 -5.93
N THR A 12 -2.84 -4.03 -6.58
CA THR A 12 -3.69 -5.14 -6.17
C THR A 12 -3.33 -5.63 -4.78
N ALA A 13 -2.04 -5.77 -4.46
CA ALA A 13 -1.58 -6.19 -3.14
C ALA A 13 -1.98 -5.18 -2.04
N ILE A 14 -1.81 -3.88 -2.26
CA ILE A 14 -2.28 -2.84 -1.32
C ILE A 14 -3.79 -2.94 -1.12
N GLY A 15 -4.56 -3.05 -2.21
CA GLY A 15 -6.01 -3.16 -2.15
C GLY A 15 -6.45 -4.37 -1.32
N SER A 16 -5.81 -5.53 -1.50
CA SER A 16 -6.07 -6.72 -0.69
C SER A 16 -5.74 -6.51 0.79
N ILE A 17 -4.58 -5.92 1.12
CA ILE A 17 -4.19 -5.65 2.51
C ILE A 17 -5.22 -4.74 3.19
N LEU A 18 -5.60 -3.64 2.52
CA LEU A 18 -6.60 -2.71 3.08
C LEU A 18 -7.96 -3.36 3.26
N TYR A 19 -8.38 -4.20 2.30
CA TYR A 19 -9.62 -4.95 2.41
C TYR A 19 -9.61 -5.87 3.63
N PHE A 20 -8.54 -6.65 3.84
CA PHE A 20 -8.41 -7.53 5.01
C PHE A 20 -8.39 -6.74 6.32
N MET A 21 -7.61 -5.66 6.41
CA MET A 21 -7.56 -4.80 7.60
C MET A 21 -8.94 -4.23 7.95
N ILE A 22 -9.67 -3.71 6.96
CA ILE A 22 -11.03 -3.17 7.18
C ILE A 22 -12.00 -4.28 7.62
N ASN A 23 -11.87 -5.47 7.05
CA ASN A 23 -12.76 -6.59 7.37
C ASN A 23 -12.50 -7.12 8.79
N GLU A 24 -11.23 -7.16 9.21
CA GLU A 24 -10.80 -7.55 10.55
C GLU A 24 -11.28 -6.53 11.59
N LEU A 25 -11.10 -5.23 11.34
CA LEU A 25 -11.64 -4.16 12.19
C LEU A 25 -13.16 -4.29 12.38
N LYS A 26 -13.90 -4.60 11.31
CA LYS A 26 -15.35 -4.83 11.38
C LYS A 26 -15.69 -6.09 12.18
N ALA A 27 -14.92 -7.17 12.04
CA ALA A 27 -15.10 -8.41 12.78
C ALA A 27 -14.87 -8.22 14.29
N ASP A 28 -13.92 -7.38 14.66
CA ASP A 28 -13.63 -7.01 16.05
C ASP A 28 -14.65 -6.01 16.64
N GLY A 29 -15.67 -5.61 15.87
CA GLY A 29 -16.69 -4.64 16.29
C GLY A 29 -16.17 -3.20 16.38
N ILE A 30 -14.97 -2.94 15.85
CA ILE A 30 -14.38 -1.60 15.79
C ILE A 30 -15.08 -0.83 14.67
N GLN A 31 -15.85 0.20 15.05
CA GLN A 31 -16.43 1.11 14.08
C GLN A 31 -15.33 1.95 13.43
N ILE A 32 -15.35 2.05 12.10
CA ILE A 32 -14.48 2.95 11.36
C ILE A 32 -15.03 4.37 11.51
N ASP A 33 -14.57 5.05 12.55
CA ASP A 33 -14.86 6.45 12.81
C ASP A 33 -13.80 7.37 12.14
N SER A 34 -13.92 8.67 12.37
CA SER A 34 -12.94 9.64 11.86
C SER A 34 -11.52 9.40 12.40
N GLY A 35 -11.35 8.82 13.60
CA GLY A 35 -10.03 8.51 14.15
C GLY A 35 -9.38 7.33 13.44
N VAL A 36 -10.10 6.21 13.32
CA VAL A 36 -9.64 4.99 12.65
C VAL A 36 -9.37 5.25 11.18
N SER A 37 -10.20 6.06 10.50
CA SER A 37 -9.96 6.44 9.10
C SER A 37 -8.69 7.27 8.89
N ILE A 38 -8.34 8.18 9.80
CA ILE A 38 -7.07 8.93 9.76
C ILE A 38 -5.88 7.97 9.91
N ILE A 39 -5.96 7.03 10.85
CA ILE A 39 -4.91 6.02 11.05
C ILE A 39 -4.74 5.17 9.78
N LEU A 40 -5.84 4.71 9.19
CA LEU A 40 -5.81 3.99 7.91
C LEU A 40 -5.17 4.83 6.79
N ALA A 41 -5.51 6.12 6.70
CA ALA A 41 -4.93 7.02 5.70
C ALA A 41 -3.41 7.18 5.88
N ILE A 42 -2.93 7.26 7.13
CA ILE A 42 -1.49 7.31 7.44
C ILE A 42 -0.80 6.00 7.02
N VAL A 43 -1.40 4.85 7.33
CA VAL A 43 -0.85 3.54 6.93
C VAL A 43 -0.77 3.43 5.40
N VAL A 44 -1.82 3.83 4.69
CA VAL A 44 -1.82 3.87 3.21
C VAL A 44 -0.72 4.80 2.69
N ALA A 45 -0.57 5.99 3.26
CA ALA A 45 0.45 6.95 2.84
C ALA A 45 1.86 6.39 3.03
N LEU A 46 2.12 5.71 4.14
CA LEU A 46 3.41 5.04 4.39
C LEU A 46 3.67 3.91 3.38
N LEU A 47 2.67 3.07 3.11
CA LEU A 47 2.79 2.00 2.11
C LEU A 47 3.12 2.56 0.73
N LEU A 48 2.39 3.59 0.28
CA LEU A 48 2.66 4.27 -0.99
C LEU A 48 4.06 4.89 -1.03
N PHE A 49 4.51 5.48 0.08
CA PHE A 49 5.85 6.04 0.19
C PHE A 49 6.93 4.96 0.06
N PHE A 50 6.79 3.83 0.74
CA PHE A 50 7.71 2.69 0.63
C PHE A 50 7.76 2.13 -0.79
N ILE A 51 6.60 2.00 -1.45
CA ILE A 51 6.51 1.53 -2.83
C ILE A 51 7.20 2.51 -3.78
N TRP A 52 6.98 3.81 -3.58
CA TRP A 52 7.66 4.83 -4.37
C TRP A 52 9.19 4.78 -4.18
N LEU A 53 9.66 4.62 -2.95
CA LEU A 53 11.08 4.42 -2.66
C LEU A 53 11.63 3.15 -3.31
N TYR A 54 10.87 2.05 -3.28
CA TYR A 54 11.24 0.79 -3.94
C TYR A 54 11.41 0.99 -5.45
N PHE A 55 10.42 1.58 -6.13
CA PHE A 55 10.51 1.86 -7.57
C PHE A 55 11.66 2.82 -7.90
N ARG A 56 11.88 3.85 -7.06
CA ARG A 56 13.00 4.79 -7.23
C ARG A 56 14.36 4.09 -7.08
N SER A 57 14.47 3.12 -6.18
CA SER A 57 15.68 2.31 -5.99
C SER A 57 15.92 1.39 -7.19
N GLU A 58 14.88 0.75 -7.73
CA GLU A 58 14.99 -0.05 -8.96
C GLU A 58 15.45 0.80 -10.15
N ASP A 59 14.87 1.99 -10.36
CA ASP A 59 15.27 2.89 -11.45
C ASP A 59 16.74 3.36 -11.31
N LYS A 60 17.26 3.52 -10.08
CA LYS A 60 18.69 3.83 -9.84
C LYS A 60 19.61 2.65 -10.16
N LYS A 61 19.21 1.43 -9.80
CA LYS A 61 19.99 0.21 -10.09
C LYS A 61 20.09 -0.08 -11.59
N VAL A 62 19.05 0.25 -12.36
CA VAL A 62 19.06 0.11 -13.82
C VAL A 62 20.01 1.10 -14.49
N LYS A 63 20.17 2.33 -13.97
CA LYS A 63 21.09 3.33 -14.53
C LYS A 63 22.57 3.10 -14.20
N GLN A 64 22.89 2.19 -13.28
CA GLN A 64 24.28 1.82 -12.94
C GLN A 64 24.76 0.56 -13.68
N LYS A 65 23.96 0.02 -14.59
CA LYS A 65 24.29 -1.13 -15.43
C LYS A 65 24.36 -0.68 -16.90
#